data_AF-A0A7C6F4D2-F1
#
_entry.id   AF-A0A7C6F4D2-F1
#
_cell.length_a   1.000
_cell.length_b   1.000
_cell.length_c   1.000
_cell.angle_alpha   90.00
_cell.angle_beta   90.00
_cell.angle_gamma   90.00
#
_symmetry.space_group_name_H-M   'P 1'
#
loop_
_entity.id
_entity.type
_entity.pdbx_description
1 polymer ?
#
loop_
_entity_poly.entity_id
_entity_poly.type
_entity_poly.pdbx_seq_one_letter_code
_entity_poly.pdbx_strand_id
1 'polypeptide(L)'
;QRLRFSADALEELRRRDWPGNVRELRNAVIRAALAAQGELVSKQDLPAESRVRAAQQAVEVSDLGDLERRKILEVLARTGGHRGRAAELLGISRRTLSRKLKLYASEESSARNGPNCLA
;
A
#
# COMPACT_ATOMS: atom_id res chain seq x y z
N GLN A 1 22.62 -5.30 -13.24
CA GLN A 1 22.57 -6.72 -13.63
C GLN A 1 21.45 -6.92 -14.64
N ARG A 2 21.66 -7.68 -15.71
CA ARG A 2 20.65 -7.88 -16.76
C ARG A 2 19.97 -9.23 -16.54
N LEU A 3 18.68 -9.20 -16.16
CA LEU A 3 17.87 -10.41 -16.00
C LEU A 3 17.19 -10.77 -17.31
N ARG A 4 17.01 -12.06 -17.56
CA ARG A 4 16.25 -12.61 -18.68
C ARG A 4 15.04 -13.36 -18.15
N PHE A 5 13.95 -13.38 -18.90
CA PHE A 5 12.80 -14.22 -18.59
C PHE A 5 12.85 -15.48 -19.43
N SER A 6 12.48 -16.61 -18.84
CA SER A 6 12.20 -17.82 -19.59
C SER A 6 10.92 -17.68 -20.40
N ALA A 7 10.75 -18.52 -21.43
CA ALA A 7 9.60 -18.44 -22.33
C ALA A 7 8.27 -18.67 -21.60
N ASP A 8 8.23 -19.64 -20.68
CA ASP A 8 7.08 -19.95 -19.83
C ASP A 8 6.73 -18.82 -18.86
N ALA A 9 7.73 -18.09 -18.33
CA ALA A 9 7.49 -16.91 -17.49
C ALA A 9 6.86 -15.77 -18.30
N LEU A 10 7.33 -15.54 -19.54
CA LEU A 10 6.76 -14.53 -20.43
C LEU A 10 5.33 -14.88 -20.85
N GLU A 11 5.06 -16.14 -21.15
CA GLU A 11 3.73 -16.62 -21.50
C GLU A 11 2.76 -16.46 -20.32
N GLU A 12 3.21 -16.79 -19.11
CA GLU A 12 2.46 -16.56 -17.88
C GLU A 12 2.15 -15.07 -17.66
N LEU A 13 3.15 -14.18 -17.82
CA LEU A 13 2.96 -12.73 -17.69
C LEU A 13 1.98 -12.16 -18.74
N ARG A 14 1.94 -12.74 -19.95
CA ARG A 14 1.01 -12.34 -21.01
C ARG A 14 -0.41 -12.84 -20.80
N ARG A 15 -0.58 -14.02 -20.19
CA ARG A 15 -1.89 -14.63 -19.96
C ARG A 15 -2.67 -13.94 -18.85
N ARG A 16 -1.98 -13.33 -17.88
CA ARG A 16 -2.60 -12.70 -16.72
C ARG A 16 -3.32 -11.41 -17.11
N ASP A 17 -4.53 -11.28 -16.61
CA ASP A 17 -5.24 -10.01 -16.62
C ASP A 17 -4.59 -9.08 -15.59
N TRP A 18 -4.12 -7.93 -16.04
CA TRP A 18 -3.51 -6.88 -15.21
C TRP A 18 -4.50 -5.71 -14.99
N PRO A 19 -5.61 -5.91 -14.24
CA PRO A 19 -6.69 -4.95 -14.14
C PRO A 19 -6.26 -3.57 -13.59
N GLY A 20 -5.22 -3.52 -12.75
CA GLY A 20 -4.66 -2.30 -12.17
C GLY A 20 -3.54 -1.64 -12.99
N ASN A 21 -3.48 -1.89 -14.30
CA ASN A 21 -2.53 -1.28 -15.25
C ASN A 21 -1.06 -1.73 -15.11
N VAL A 22 -0.16 -1.02 -15.79
CA VAL A 22 1.31 -1.24 -15.85
C VAL A 22 1.98 -1.33 -14.47
N ARG A 23 1.40 -0.73 -13.43
CA ARG A 23 1.90 -0.85 -12.05
C ARG A 23 1.89 -2.30 -11.57
N GLU A 24 0.89 -3.09 -11.95
CA GLU A 24 0.81 -4.49 -11.54
C GLU A 24 1.89 -5.32 -12.19
N LEU A 25 2.03 -5.20 -13.50
CA LEU A 25 3.09 -5.86 -14.25
C LEU A 25 4.47 -5.49 -13.69
N ARG A 26 4.70 -4.20 -13.41
CA ARG A 26 5.95 -3.72 -12.81
C ARG A 26 6.21 -4.37 -11.45
N ASN A 27 5.23 -4.41 -10.56
CA ASN A 27 5.38 -4.99 -9.23
C ASN A 27 5.63 -6.50 -9.29
N ALA A 28 4.93 -7.20 -10.17
CA ALA A 28 5.13 -8.63 -10.38
C ALA A 28 6.54 -8.92 -10.93
N VAL A 29 7.00 -8.13 -11.90
CA VAL A 29 8.36 -8.23 -12.46
C VAL A 29 9.43 -7.92 -11.41
N ILE A 30 9.27 -6.87 -10.60
CA ILE A 30 10.23 -6.55 -9.53
C ILE A 30 10.32 -7.70 -8.52
N ARG A 31 9.19 -8.27 -8.11
CA ARG A 31 9.16 -9.40 -7.16
C ARG A 31 9.78 -10.66 -7.75
N ALA A 32 9.50 -10.95 -9.02
CA ALA A 32 10.08 -12.09 -9.70
C ALA A 32 11.60 -11.93 -9.87
N ALA A 33 12.07 -10.72 -10.18
CA ALA A 33 13.50 -10.40 -10.22
C ALA A 33 14.18 -10.56 -8.86
N LEU A 34 13.49 -10.28 -7.75
CA LEU A 34 14.00 -10.48 -6.39
C LEU A 34 13.97 -11.95 -5.95
N ALA A 35 13.06 -12.75 -6.50
CA ALA A 35 12.93 -14.17 -6.19
C ALA A 35 13.88 -15.05 -7.04
N ALA A 36 14.21 -14.59 -8.25
CA ALA A 36 15.03 -15.35 -9.18
C ALA A 36 16.43 -15.61 -8.61
N GLN A 37 16.84 -16.88 -8.67
CA GLN A 37 18.20 -17.29 -8.34
C GLN A 37 19.05 -17.25 -9.62
N GLY A 38 19.83 -16.18 -9.77
CA GLY A 38 20.73 -15.98 -10.92
C GLY A 38 20.16 -15.04 -11.99
N GLU A 39 20.53 -15.25 -13.25
CA GLU A 39 20.21 -14.32 -14.34
C GLU A 39 18.89 -14.63 -15.07
N LEU A 40 18.24 -15.74 -14.75
CA LEU A 40 17.04 -16.21 -15.43
C LEU A 40 15.84 -16.25 -14.46
N VAL A 41 14.78 -15.51 -14.79
CA VAL A 41 13.49 -15.51 -14.10
C VAL A 41 12.60 -16.55 -14.76
N SER A 42 12.21 -17.56 -13.99
CA SER A 42 11.35 -18.65 -14.41
C SER A 42 9.91 -18.48 -13.91
N LYS A 43 8.96 -19.29 -14.41
CA LYS A 43 7.55 -19.18 -14.02
C LYS A 43 7.32 -19.35 -12.51
N GLN A 44 8.14 -20.15 -11.85
CA GLN A 44 8.07 -20.43 -10.40
C GLN A 44 8.53 -19.22 -9.55
N ASP A 45 9.30 -18.31 -10.14
CA ASP A 45 9.72 -17.06 -9.48
C ASP A 45 8.62 -15.98 -9.56
N LEU A 46 7.61 -16.17 -10.43
CA LEU A 46 6.50 -15.24 -10.54
C LEU A 46 5.59 -15.34 -9.31
N PRO A 47 5.20 -14.20 -8.70
CA PRO A 47 4.33 -14.22 -7.55
C PRO A 47 2.95 -14.77 -7.90
N ALA A 48 2.35 -15.54 -6.98
CA ALA A 48 0.97 -16.02 -7.12
C ALA A 48 -0.02 -14.85 -7.26
N GLU A 49 -0.98 -14.95 -8.18
CA GLU A 49 -1.94 -13.87 -8.47
C GLU A 49 -2.73 -13.42 -7.24
N SER A 50 -3.16 -14.36 -6.39
CA SER A 50 -3.87 -14.07 -5.14
C SER A 50 -3.03 -13.23 -4.18
N ARG A 51 -1.73 -13.50 -4.09
CA ARG A 51 -0.79 -12.72 -3.27
C ARG A 51 -0.55 -11.32 -3.83
N VAL A 52 -0.50 -11.18 -5.15
CA VAL A 52 -0.39 -9.86 -5.79
C VAL A 52 -1.65 -9.04 -5.50
N ARG A 53 -2.84 -9.60 -5.73
CA ARG A 53 -4.11 -8.91 -5.46
C ARG A 53 -4.27 -8.50 -4.00
N ALA A 54 -3.95 -9.38 -3.05
CA ALA A 54 -4.04 -9.07 -1.63
C ALA A 54 -3.08 -7.94 -1.21
N ALA A 55 -1.82 -7.98 -1.69
CA ALA A 55 -0.87 -6.92 -1.44
C ALA A 55 -1.32 -5.58 -2.05
N GLN A 56 -1.94 -5.62 -3.24
CA GLN A 56 -2.49 -4.44 -3.90
C GLN A 56 -3.64 -3.83 -3.09
N GLN A 57 -4.62 -4.64 -2.69
CA GLN A 57 -5.74 -4.18 -1.86
C GLN A 57 -5.26 -3.58 -0.54
N ALA A 58 -4.25 -4.18 0.09
CA ALA A 58 -3.65 -3.61 1.29
C ALA A 58 -3.02 -2.22 1.04
N VAL A 59 -2.33 -2.04 -0.09
CA VAL A 59 -1.76 -0.74 -0.47
C VAL A 59 -2.85 0.29 -0.80
N GLU A 60 -3.90 -0.09 -1.52
CA GLU A 60 -5.02 0.80 -1.85
C GLU A 60 -5.79 1.24 -0.60
N VAL A 61 -6.05 0.31 0.32
CA VAL A 61 -6.66 0.61 1.62
C VAL A 61 -5.77 1.56 2.43
N SER A 62 -4.44 1.37 2.39
CA SER A 62 -3.49 2.30 3.01
C SER A 62 -3.53 3.68 2.38
N ASP A 63 -3.49 3.80 1.05
CA ASP A 63 -3.49 5.10 0.35
C ASP A 63 -4.78 5.89 0.59
N LEU A 64 -5.93 5.21 0.56
CA LEU A 64 -7.21 5.81 0.94
C LEU A 64 -7.21 6.26 2.41
N GLY A 65 -6.66 5.43 3.31
CA GLY A 65 -6.49 5.78 4.72
C GLY A 65 -5.56 6.99 4.92
N ASP A 66 -4.46 7.06 4.18
CA ASP A 66 -3.48 8.14 4.25
C ASP A 66 -4.03 9.45 3.68
N LEU A 67 -4.77 9.39 2.59
CA LEU A 67 -5.48 10.54 2.03
C LEU A 67 -6.54 11.06 3.00
N GLU A 68 -7.35 10.16 3.57
CA GLU A 68 -8.35 10.50 4.57
C GLU A 68 -7.70 11.14 5.81
N ARG A 69 -6.63 10.53 6.32
CA ARG A 69 -5.87 11.03 7.48
C ARG A 69 -5.34 12.43 7.22
N ARG A 70 -4.68 12.66 6.08
CA ARG A 70 -4.17 13.98 5.69
C ARG A 70 -5.29 15.01 5.65
N LYS A 71 -6.45 14.64 5.09
CA LYS A 71 -7.61 15.56 5.01
C LYS A 71 -8.15 15.91 6.39
N ILE A 72 -8.25 14.92 7.28
CA ILE A 72 -8.68 15.13 8.67
C ILE A 72 -7.74 16.08 9.40
N LEU A 73 -6.42 15.86 9.27
CA LEU A 73 -5.40 16.70 9.92
C LEU A 73 -5.40 18.13 9.36
N GLU A 74 -5.53 18.29 8.03
CA GLU A 74 -5.66 19.60 7.38
C GLU A 74 -6.85 20.39 7.92
N VAL A 75 -8.02 19.75 8.01
CA VAL A 75 -9.22 20.42 8.53
C VAL A 75 -9.09 20.73 10.01
N LEU A 76 -8.49 19.86 10.82
CA LEU A 76 -8.23 20.13 12.23
C LEU A 76 -7.27 21.29 12.44
N ALA A 77 -6.22 21.42 11.62
CA ALA A 77 -5.32 22.57 11.67
C ALA A 77 -6.06 23.87 11.33
N ARG A 78 -6.91 23.86 10.28
CA ARG A 78 -7.72 25.00 9.87
C ARG A 78 -8.76 25.43 10.91
N THR A 79 -9.25 24.51 11.73
CA THR A 79 -10.19 24.79 12.83
C THR A 79 -9.53 24.99 14.19
N GLY A 80 -8.20 25.09 14.26
CA GLY A 80 -7.48 25.26 15.53
C GLY A 80 -7.67 24.10 16.52
N GLY A 81 -7.97 22.88 16.01
CA GLY A 81 -8.21 21.70 16.83
C GLY A 81 -9.64 21.51 17.31
N HIS A 82 -10.59 22.36 16.89
CA HIS A 82 -12.00 22.20 17.23
C HIS A 82 -12.63 21.00 16.51
N ARG A 83 -12.68 19.86 17.20
CA ARG A 83 -13.21 18.59 16.68
C ARG A 83 -14.67 18.67 16.21
N GLY A 84 -15.51 19.50 16.83
CA GLY A 84 -16.90 19.72 16.40
C GLY A 84 -16.97 20.34 15.01
N ARG A 85 -16.33 21.50 14.85
CA ARG A 85 -16.27 22.24 13.59
C ARG A 85 -15.53 21.48 12.50
N ALA A 86 -14.49 20.72 12.85
CA ALA A 86 -13.81 19.85 11.90
C ALA A 86 -14.72 18.72 11.39
N ALA A 87 -15.53 18.12 12.27
CA ALA A 87 -16.48 17.09 11.88
C ALA A 87 -17.57 17.63 10.93
N GLU A 88 -18.08 18.83 11.19
CA GLU A 88 -19.02 19.54 10.31
C GLU A 88 -18.42 19.82 8.94
N LEU A 89 -17.20 20.36 8.88
CA LEU A 89 -16.49 20.64 7.61
C LEU A 89 -16.15 19.38 6.81
N LEU A 90 -15.91 18.26 7.50
CA LEU A 90 -15.65 16.97 6.89
C LEU A 90 -16.94 16.21 6.52
N GLY A 91 -18.11 16.70 6.92
CA GLY A 91 -19.39 16.02 6.69
C GLY A 91 -19.55 14.70 7.45
N ILE A 92 -18.83 14.52 8.57
CA ILE A 92 -18.86 13.29 9.37
C ILE A 92 -19.34 13.56 10.80
N SER A 93 -19.81 12.52 11.49
CA SER A 93 -20.16 12.66 12.91
C SER A 93 -18.92 12.89 13.78
N ARG A 94 -19.07 13.62 14.89
CA ARG A 94 -18.02 13.80 15.91
C ARG A 94 -17.50 12.47 16.47
N ARG A 95 -18.38 11.47 16.58
CA ARG A 95 -18.02 10.10 17.01
C ARG A 95 -17.11 9.42 15.99
N THR A 96 -17.40 9.56 14.70
CA THR A 96 -16.58 9.03 13.60
C THR A 96 -15.19 9.68 13.61
N LEU A 97 -15.13 11.01 13.69
CA LEU A 97 -13.87 11.74 13.78
C LEU A 97 -13.03 11.29 14.99
N SER A 98 -13.67 11.18 16.16
CA SER A 98 -12.98 10.77 17.39
C SER A 98 -12.45 9.34 17.32
N ARG A 99 -13.19 8.41 16.69
CA ARG A 99 -12.72 7.04 16.43
C ARG A 99 -11.52 7.03 15.50
N LYS A 100 -11.56 7.77 14.38
CA LYS A 100 -10.45 7.85 13.42
C LYS A 100 -9.18 8.43 14.05
N LEU A 101 -9.30 9.50 14.83
CA LEU A 101 -8.16 10.08 15.57
C LEU A 101 -7.54 9.09 16.56
N LYS A 102 -8.35 8.27 17.24
CA LYS A 102 -7.84 7.23 18.14
C LYS A 102 -7.09 6.13 17.38
N LEU A 103 -7.60 5.72 16.21
CA LEU A 103 -6.94 4.74 15.35
C LEU A 103 -5.57 5.24 14.88
N TYR A 104 -5.49 6.47 14.38
CA TYR A 104 -4.22 7.05 13.94
C TYR A 104 -3.22 7.22 15.09
N ALA A 105 -3.68 7.57 16.29
CA ALA A 105 -2.82 7.67 17.46
C ALA A 105 -2.24 6.30 17.86
N SER A 106 -3.00 5.21 17.71
CA SER A 106 -2.47 3.85 17.94
C SER A 106 -1.51 3.39 16.83
N GLU A 107 -1.76 3.78 15.58
CA GLU A 107 -0.88 3.46 14.45
C GLU A 107 0.46 4.21 14.54
N GLU A 108 0.47 5.48 14.97
CA GLU A 108 1.70 6.24 15.23
C GLU A 108 2.55 5.64 16.36
N SER A 109 1.90 5.12 17.40
CA SER A 109 2.58 4.45 18.52
C SER A 109 3.22 3.13 18.07
N SER A 110 2.58 2.37 17.17
CA SER A 110 3.15 1.15 16.59
C SER A 110 4.27 1.44 15.58
N ALA A 111 4.18 2.53 14.80
CA ALA A 111 5.19 2.91 13.82
C ALA A 111 6.50 3.45 14.47
N ARG A 112 6.41 4.03 15.68
CA ARG A 112 7.59 4.48 16.44
C ARG A 112 8.37 3.35 17.14
N ASN A 113 7.85 2.13 17.17
CA ASN A 113 8.44 1.01 17.90
C ASN A 113 9.13 -0.05 17.00
N GLY A 114 9.43 0.29 15.74
CA GLY A 114 10.29 -0.50 14.85
C GLY A 114 11.77 -0.38 15.27
N PRO A 115 12.58 -1.45 15.13
CA PRO A 115 13.84 -1.60 15.85
C PRO A 115 14.83 -0.51 15.45
N ASN A 116 15.50 0.01 16.48
CA ASN A 116 16.73 0.78 16.40
C ASN A 116 17.77 0.01 15.56
N CYS A 117 17.82 0.28 14.26
CA CYS A 117 18.90 -0.13 13.38
C CYS A 117 19.98 0.96 13.43
N LEU A 118 20.79 0.97 14.49
CA LEU A 118 22.02 1.77 14.55
C LEU A 118 23.15 0.90 15.13
N ALA A 119 24.23 0.86 14.34
CA ALA A 119 25.55 0.27 14.54
C ALA A 119 25.69 -1.25 14.33
#